data_AF-A0A3C0ZSM7-F1
#
_entry.id   AF-A0A3C0ZSM7-F1
#
_cell.length_a   1.000
_cell.length_b   1.000
_cell.length_c   1.000
_cell.angle_alpha   90.00
_cell.angle_beta   90.00
_cell.angle_gamma   90.00
#
_symmetry.space_group_name_H-M   'P 1'
#
loop_
_entity.id
_entity.type
_entity.pdbx_description
1 polymer ?
#
loop_
_entity_poly.entity_id
_entity_poly.type
_entity_poly.pdbx_seq_one_letter_code
_entity_poly.pdbx_strand_id
1 'polypeptide(L)' 'MAINPLQILTLKDKLNGFRHRHKGFVSFIKAARREGVPVGSVVDVKLTFPEGEAMTTNFRVTEEDLELIRMLVALKD' A
#
# COMPACT_ATOMS: atom_id res chain seq x y z
N MET A 1 20.67 -13.11 -3.44
CA MET A 1 21.21 -11.94 -2.70
C MET A 1 20.96 -12.19 -1.21
N ALA A 2 21.99 -12.19 -0.37
CA ALA A 2 21.82 -12.31 1.08
C ALA A 2 21.42 -10.95 1.65
N ILE A 3 20.26 -10.87 2.31
CA ILE A 3 19.78 -9.62 2.92
C ILE A 3 20.67 -9.29 4.13
N ASN A 4 21.26 -8.10 4.16
CA ASN A 4 22.13 -7.66 5.25
C ASN A 4 21.29 -7.25 6.48
N PRO A 5 21.58 -7.77 7.69
CA PRO A 5 20.85 -7.43 8.92
C PRO A 5 20.75 -5.91 9.22
N LEU A 6 21.78 -5.13 8.91
CA LEU A 6 21.76 -3.66 9.07
C LEU A 6 20.79 -2.99 8.09
N GLN A 7 20.67 -3.53 6.88
CA GLN A 7 19.68 -3.07 5.91
C GLN A 7 18.25 -3.39 6.37
N ILE A 8 18.03 -4.51 7.08
CA ILE A 8 16.73 -4.84 7.67
C ILE A 8 16.35 -3.85 8.77
N LEU A 9 17.29 -3.50 9.66
CA LEU A 9 17.03 -2.55 10.74
C LEU A 9 16.69 -1.15 10.21
N THR A 10 17.49 -0.64 9.26
CA THR A 10 17.20 0.65 8.62
C THR A 10 15.88 0.66 7.84
N LEU A 11 15.51 -0.47 7.22
CA LEU A 11 14.22 -0.61 6.55
C LEU A 11 13.06 -0.54 7.56
N LYS A 12 13.18 -1.22 8.70
CA LYS A 12 12.17 -1.17 9.78
C LYS A 12 11.97 0.26 10.31
N ASP A 13 13.04 1.00 10.55
CA ASP A 13 12.94 2.38 11.02
C ASP A 13 12.26 3.29 9.99
N LYS A 14 12.60 3.13 8.70
CA LYS A 14 11.95 3.87 7.60
C LYS A 14 10.47 3.52 7.48
N LEU A 15 10.11 2.24 7.63
CA LEU A 15 8.71 1.77 7.65
C LEU A 15 7.94 2.38 8.84
N ASN A 16 8.53 2.39 10.03
CA ASN A 16 7.91 2.99 11.22
C ASN A 16 7.69 4.50 11.04
N GLY A 17 8.69 5.22 10.51
CA GLY A 17 8.55 6.63 10.18
C GLY A 17 7.47 6.90 9.13
N PHE A 18 7.37 6.05 8.11
CA PHE A 18 6.30 6.12 7.11
C PHE A 18 4.92 5.91 7.72
N ARG A 19 4.75 4.87 8.56
CA ARG A 19 3.49 4.59 9.28
C ARG A 19 3.07 5.78 10.17
N HIS A 20 4.03 6.45 10.80
CA HIS A 20 3.74 7.61 11.64
C HIS A 20 3.30 8.84 10.81
N ARG A 21 3.93 9.11 9.66
CA ARG A 21 3.59 10.24 8.79
C ARG A 21 2.29 10.04 8.01
N HIS A 22 1.96 8.80 7.64
CA HIS A 22 0.82 8.48 6.78
C HIS A 22 -0.25 7.64 7.49
N LYS A 23 -0.73 8.10 8.66
CA LYS A 23 -1.72 7.38 9.49
C LYS A 23 -3.00 7.01 8.72
N GLY A 24 -3.49 7.90 7.86
CA GLY A 24 -4.69 7.64 7.04
C GLY A 24 -4.49 6.48 6.07
N PHE A 25 -3.34 6.41 5.41
CA PHE A 25 -3.00 5.31 4.51
C PHE A 25 -2.86 3.98 5.25
N VAL A 26 -2.22 3.98 6.42
CA VAL A 26 -2.13 2.75 7.26
C VAL A 26 -3.52 2.27 7.68
N SER A 27 -4.41 3.18 8.09
CA SER A 27 -5.78 2.83 8.45
C SER A 27 -6.57 2.29 7.26
N PHE A 28 -6.39 2.87 6.07
CA PHE A 28 -6.99 2.40 4.83
C PHE A 28 -6.55 0.97 4.51
N ILE A 29 -5.25 0.68 4.52
CA ILE A 29 -4.74 -0.68 4.28
C ILE A 29 -5.25 -1.67 5.33
N LYS A 30 -5.32 -1.27 6.61
CA LYS A 30 -5.91 -2.11 7.67
C LYS A 30 -7.38 -2.40 7.46
N ALA A 31 -8.16 -1.41 7.01
CA ALA A 31 -9.59 -1.58 6.71
C ALA A 31 -9.79 -2.48 5.48
N ALA A 32 -9.06 -2.21 4.40
CA ALA A 32 -9.05 -3.04 3.18
C ALA A 32 -8.64 -4.49 3.48
N ARG A 33 -7.72 -4.71 4.43
CA ARG A 33 -7.37 -6.05 4.91
C ARG A 33 -8.49 -6.74 5.65
N ARG A 34 -9.17 -6.02 6.55
CA ARG A 34 -10.22 -6.57 7.42
C ARG A 34 -11.47 -6.93 6.63
N GLU A 35 -11.88 -6.06 5.73
CA GLU A 35 -13.10 -6.21 4.93
C GLU A 35 -12.85 -7.02 3.65
N GLY A 36 -11.58 -7.15 3.25
CA GLY A 36 -11.21 -7.66 1.94
C GLY A 36 -11.46 -6.61 0.85
N VAL A 37 -10.92 -6.86 -0.34
CA VAL A 37 -11.21 -6.06 -1.53
C VAL A 37 -12.08 -6.93 -2.44
N PRO A 38 -13.41 -6.72 -2.50
CA PRO A 38 -14.30 -7.52 -3.34
C PRO A 38 -13.96 -7.39 -4.83
N VAL A 39 -14.19 -8.44 -5.61
CA VAL A 39 -14.16 -8.36 -7.09
C VAL A 39 -15.14 -7.29 -7.55
N GLY A 40 -14.74 -6.49 -8.55
CA GLY A 40 -15.55 -5.38 -9.04
C GLY A 40 -15.38 -4.08 -8.26
N SER A 41 -14.64 -4.08 -7.15
CA SER A 41 -14.20 -2.84 -6.49
C SER A 41 -13.38 -2.00 -7.47
N VAL A 42 -13.50 -0.67 -7.38
CA VAL A 42 -12.67 0.26 -8.13
C VAL A 42 -11.63 0.85 -7.19
N VAL A 43 -10.37 0.75 -7.58
CA VAL A 43 -9.26 1.38 -6.87
C VAL A 43 -8.85 2.62 -7.64
N ASP A 44 -9.01 3.79 -7.01
CA ASP A 44 -8.56 5.08 -7.53
C ASP A 44 -7.28 5.51 -6.81
N VAL A 45 -6.22 5.79 -7.57
CA VAL A 45 -4.96 6.34 -7.05
C VAL A 45 -4.75 7.71 -7.66
N LYS A 46 -4.65 8.73 -6.80
CA LYS A 46 -4.31 10.09 -7.19
C LYS A 46 -2.95 10.47 -6.61
N LEU A 47 -2.02 10.80 -7.49
CA LEU A 47 -0.75 11.43 -7.16
C LEU A 47 -0.85 12.92 -7.46
N THR A 48 -0.52 13.76 -6.50
CA THR A 48 -0.46 15.22 -6.70
C THR A 48 1.00 15.65 -6.50
N PHE A 49 1.58 16.21 -7.54
CA PHE A 49 2.94 16.73 -7.51
C PHE A 49 2.98 18.05 -6.74
N PRO A 50 4.13 18.40 -6.14
CA PRO A 50 4.29 19.68 -5.45
C PRO A 50 4.02 20.90 -6.35
N GLU A 51 4.23 20.74 -7.65
CA GLU A 51 4.00 21.75 -8.70
C GLU A 51 2.51 21.98 -9.00
N GLY A 52 1.61 21.19 -8.41
CA GLY A 52 0.16 21.32 -8.54
C GLY A 52 -0.47 20.44 -9.62
N GLU A 53 0.33 19.82 -10.49
CA GLU A 53 -0.15 18.79 -11.42
C GLU A 53 -0.59 17.53 -10.66
N ALA A 54 -1.64 16.86 -11.13
CA ALA A 54 -2.08 15.60 -10.56
C ALA A 54 -2.25 14.52 -11.63
N MET A 55 -1.76 13.33 -11.32
CA MET A 55 -1.99 12.13 -12.12
C MET A 55 -2.96 11.21 -11.38
N THR A 56 -4.02 10.81 -12.06
CA THR A 56 -5.00 9.85 -11.55
C THR A 56 -4.99 8.59 -12.39
N THR A 57 -5.02 7.45 -11.74
CA THR A 57 -5.27 6.16 -12.39
C THR A 57 -6.35 5.42 -11.63
N ASN A 58 -7.15 4.65 -12.36
CA ASN A 58 -8.16 3.79 -11.78
C ASN A 58 -8.16 2.42 -12.46
N PHE A 59 -8.48 1.40 -11.67
CA PHE A 59 -8.70 0.06 -12.21
C PHE A 59 -9.80 -0.65 -11.43
N ARG A 60 -10.49 -1.55 -12.13
CA ARG A 60 -11.46 -2.45 -11.51
C ARG A 60 -10.74 -3.73 -11.11
N VAL A 61 -10.93 -4.14 -9.87
CA VAL A 61 -10.32 -5.36 -9.31
C VAL A 61 -10.94 -6.57 -9.98
N THR A 62 -10.10 -7.37 -10.64
CA THR A 62 -10.44 -8.66 -11.22
C THR A 62 -10.08 -9.81 -10.28
N GLU A 63 -10.48 -11.03 -10.62
CA GLU A 63 -10.12 -12.23 -9.84
C GLU A 63 -8.61 -12.48 -9.82
N GLU A 64 -7.91 -12.21 -10.94
CA GLU A 64 -6.45 -12.36 -11.07
C GLU A 64 -5.71 -11.35 -10.18
N ASP A 65 -6.27 -10.16 -9.97
CA ASP A 65 -5.69 -9.11 -9.14
C ASP A 65 -5.82 -9.37 -7.63
N LEU A 66 -6.79 -10.20 -7.22
CA LEU A 66 -7.08 -10.45 -5.80
C LEU A 66 -5.88 -11.04 -5.07
N GLU A 67 -5.13 -11.94 -5.72
CA GLU A 67 -3.97 -12.58 -5.11
C GLU A 67 -2.87 -11.54 -4.86
N LEU A 68 -2.58 -10.69 -5.85
CA LEU A 68 -1.60 -9.61 -5.74
C LEU A 68 -2.01 -8.57 -4.69
N ILE A 69 -3.28 -8.15 -4.69
CA ILE A 69 -3.81 -7.18 -3.71
C ILE A 69 -3.71 -7.76 -2.30
N ARG A 70 -4.06 -9.04 -2.11
CA ARG A 70 -3.91 -9.71 -0.82
C ARG A 70 -2.45 -9.75 -0.38
N MET A 71 -1.51 -10.00 -1.28
CA MET A 71 -0.07 -9.99 -0.95
C MET A 71 0.43 -8.58 -0.56
N LEU A 72 0.00 -7.54 -1.29
CA LEU A 72 0.35 -6.14 -1.00
C LEU A 72 -0.22 -5.67 0.34
N VAL A 73 -1.45 -6.08 0.67
CA VAL A 73 -2.12 -5.78 1.93
C VAL A 73 -1.59 -6.67 3.08
N ALA A 74 -1.06 -7.85 2.77
CA ALA A 74 -0.46 -8.79 3.72
C ALA A 74 1.00 -8.48 4.07
N LEU A 75 1.61 -7.42 3.50
CA LEU A 75 2.92 -6.93 3.92
C LEU A 75 2.86 -6.52 5.40
N LYS A 76 3.31 -7.47 6.20
CA LYS A 76 3.14 -7.56 7.65
C LYS A 76 4.01 -6.52 8.37
N ASP A 77 3.63 -6.28 9.61
CA ASP A 77 4.29 -5.52 10.65
C ASP A 77 5.82 -5.38 10.53
#